data_AF-A0A9W8IA01-F1
#
_entry.id   AF-A0A9W8IA01-F1
#
_cell.length_a   1.000
_cell.length_b   1.000
_cell.length_c   1.000
_cell.angle_alpha   90.00
_cell.angle_beta   90.00
_cell.angle_gamma   90.00
#
_symmetry.space_group_name_H-M   'P 1'
#
loop_
_entity.id
_entity.type
_entity.pdbx_description
1 polymer ?
#
loop_
_entity_poly.entity_id
_entity_poly.type
_entity_poly.pdbx_seq_one_letter_code
_entity_poly.pdbx_strand_id
1 'polypeptide(L)'
;MAGAIRQKAITDRMAQYLASTCIIPALEYYAAGVPITTEQITQISKPIMKMVKHAHGVPTTLPDTYFHLRQGARIPNLKTRIQGRNT
;
A
#
# COMPACT_ATOMS: atom_id res chain seq x y z
N MET A 1 4.42 -27.67 -22.93
CA MET A 1 4.85 -27.50 -21.52
C MET A 1 4.87 -26.02 -21.24
N ALA A 2 3.95 -25.51 -20.42
CA ALA A 2 3.94 -24.11 -20.02
C ALA A 2 5.25 -23.82 -19.27
N GLY A 3 6.06 -22.90 -19.78
CA GLY A 3 7.29 -22.49 -19.11
C GLY A 3 6.93 -22.02 -17.70
N ALA A 4 7.43 -22.73 -16.69
CA ALA A 4 7.25 -22.33 -15.30
C ALA A 4 7.84 -20.91 -15.17
N ILE A 5 6.97 -19.91 -15.13
CA ILE A 5 7.36 -18.54 -14.80
C ILE A 5 8.00 -18.66 -13.42
N ARG A 6 9.33 -18.57 -13.36
CA ARG A 6 10.04 -18.53 -12.08
C ARG A 6 9.57 -17.27 -11.38
N GLN A 7 8.63 -17.42 -10.46
CA GLN A 7 8.10 -16.32 -9.67
C GLN A 7 9.25 -15.78 -8.84
N LYS A 8 9.83 -14.66 -9.27
CA LYS A 8 10.82 -13.95 -8.49
C LYS A 8 10.09 -13.30 -7.33
N ALA A 9 10.50 -13.63 -6.10
CA ALA A 9 9.92 -13.03 -4.90
C ALA A 9 10.05 -11.50 -4.98
N ILE A 10 8.97 -10.80 -4.62
CA ILE A 10 8.98 -9.35 -4.50
C ILE A 10 9.85 -9.00 -3.31
N THR A 11 10.92 -8.24 -3.56
CA THR A 11 11.79 -7.72 -2.49
C THR A 11 11.11 -6.58 -1.74
N ASP A 12 11.61 -6.28 -0.54
CA ASP A 12 11.14 -5.16 0.29
C ASP A 12 11.08 -3.84 -0.45
N ARG A 13 12.17 -3.50 -1.15
CA ARG A 13 12.27 -2.27 -1.94
C ARG A 13 11.26 -2.25 -3.09
N MET A 14 11.02 -3.40 -3.73
CA MET A 14 10.02 -3.51 -4.79
C MET A 14 8.61 -3.31 -4.24
N ALA A 15 8.27 -3.91 -3.10
CA ALA A 15 6.96 -3.72 -2.46
C ALA A 15 6.75 -2.27 -2.01
N GLN A 16 7.79 -1.66 -1.44
CA GLN A 16 7.78 -0.25 -1.06
C GLN A 16 7.57 0.66 -2.27
N TYR A 17 8.31 0.42 -3.37
CA TYR A 17 8.17 1.19 -4.59
C TYR A 17 6.78 1.03 -5.21
N LEU A 18 6.29 -0.21 -5.36
CA LEU A 18 4.96 -0.50 -5.90
C LEU A 18 3.87 0.18 -5.08
N ALA A 19 3.91 0.06 -3.76
CA ALA A 19 2.93 0.70 -2.89
C ALA A 19 2.97 2.23 -3.01
N SER A 20 4.15 2.83 -2.85
CA SER A 20 4.30 4.29 -2.75
C SER A 20 4.21 5.03 -4.09
N THR A 21 4.71 4.45 -5.17
CA THR A 21 4.90 5.14 -6.45
C THR A 21 3.88 4.71 -7.50
N CYS A 22 3.34 3.50 -7.40
CA CYS A 22 2.37 2.98 -8.39
C CYS A 22 0.95 2.95 -7.83
N ILE A 23 0.73 2.17 -6.76
CA ILE A 23 -0.62 1.83 -6.28
C ILE A 23 -1.28 3.04 -5.62
N ILE A 24 -0.61 3.68 -4.65
CA ILE A 24 -1.18 4.81 -3.93
C ILE A 24 -1.52 5.98 -4.87
N PRO A 25 -0.62 6.43 -5.77
CA PRO A 25 -0.95 7.49 -6.72
C PRO A 25 -2.09 7.13 -7.69
N ALA A 26 -2.17 5.87 -8.14
CA ALA A 26 -3.28 5.43 -8.97
C ALA A 26 -4.61 5.50 -8.20
N LEU A 27 -4.63 5.04 -6.96
CA LEU A 27 -5.82 5.14 -6.10
C LEU A 27 -6.20 6.58 -5.80
N GLU A 28 -5.23 7.47 -5.58
CA GLU A 28 -5.48 8.90 -5.43
C GLU A 28 -6.14 9.51 -6.67
N TYR A 29 -5.73 9.08 -7.86
CA TYR A 29 -6.34 9.52 -9.11
C TYR A 29 -7.77 8.98 -9.26
N TYR A 30 -7.99 7.69 -9.03
CA TYR A 30 -9.34 7.09 -9.09
C TYR A 30 -10.29 7.62 -8.01
N ALA A 31 -9.76 7.99 -6.85
CA ALA A 31 -10.51 8.60 -5.77
C ALA A 31 -10.81 10.09 -5.99
N ALA A 32 -10.17 10.74 -6.97
CA ALA A 32 -10.36 12.16 -7.22
C ALA A 32 -11.82 12.43 -7.66
N GLY A 33 -12.53 13.24 -6.89
CA GLY A 33 -13.94 13.58 -7.16
C GLY A 33 -14.96 12.54 -6.72
N VAL A 34 -14.54 11.43 -6.10
CA VAL A 34 -15.45 10.44 -5.51
C VAL A 34 -15.49 10.65 -3.99
N PRO A 35 -16.70 10.82 -3.38
CA PRO A 35 -16.81 10.86 -1.94
C PRO A 35 -16.57 9.46 -1.36
N ILE A 36 -15.33 9.19 -0.91
CA ILE A 36 -14.95 7.93 -0.28
C ILE A 36 -14.98 8.08 1.24
N THR A 37 -15.66 7.17 1.93
CA THR A 37 -15.70 7.15 3.39
C THR A 37 -14.39 6.62 3.98
N THR A 38 -14.10 6.96 5.24
CA THR A 38 -12.91 6.46 5.94
C THR A 38 -12.87 4.94 6.04
N GLU A 39 -14.03 4.30 6.14
CA GLU A 39 -14.14 2.84 6.18
C GLU A 39 -13.73 2.20 4.85
N GLN A 40 -14.19 2.76 3.73
CA GLN A 40 -13.82 2.31 2.39
C GLN A 40 -12.32 2.48 2.12
N ILE A 41 -11.72 3.60 2.52
CA ILE A 41 -10.27 3.82 2.43
C ILE A 41 -9.52 2.73 3.21
N THR A 42 -10.01 2.38 4.40
CA THR A 42 -9.40 1.34 5.24
C THR A 42 -9.52 -0.05 4.60
N GLN A 43 -10.65 -0.35 3.96
CA GLN A 43 -10.82 -1.60 3.22
C GLN A 43 -9.86 -1.71 2.03
N ILE A 44 -9.63 -0.60 1.32
CA ILE A 44 -8.69 -0.53 0.19
C ILE A 44 -7.24 -0.61 0.66
N SER A 45 -6.89 -0.02 1.82
CA SER A 45 -5.51 -0.03 2.31
C SER A 45 -5.07 -1.38 2.89
N LYS A 46 -5.99 -2.17 3.44
CA LYS A 46 -5.72 -3.52 4.00
C LYS A 46 -4.95 -4.45 3.06
N PRO A 47 -5.37 -4.68 1.79
CA PRO A 47 -4.64 -5.57 0.88
C PRO A 47 -3.24 -5.02 0.54
N ILE A 48 -3.08 -3.70 0.44
CA ILE A 48 -1.78 -3.06 0.18
C ILE A 48 -0.84 -3.32 1.36
N MET A 49 -1.31 -3.12 2.59
CA MET A 49 -0.51 -3.38 3.79
C MET A 49 -0.19 -4.86 3.95
N LYS A 50 -1.13 -5.76 3.63
CA LYS A 50 -0.89 -7.20 3.63
C LYS A 50 0.21 -7.60 2.64
N MET A 51 0.19 -7.04 1.43
CA MET A 51 1.23 -7.26 0.42
C MET A 51 2.61 -6.80 0.94
N VAL A 52 2.68 -5.60 1.52
CA VAL A 52 3.93 -5.04 2.05
C VAL A 52 4.45 -5.88 3.21
N LYS A 53 3.59 -6.26 4.16
CA LYS A 53 3.94 -7.13 5.29
C LYS A 53 4.50 -8.47 4.83
N HIS A 54 3.85 -9.08 3.84
CA HIS A 54 4.30 -10.33 3.25
C HIS A 54 5.67 -10.18 2.59
N ALA A 55 5.90 -9.09 1.84
CA ALA A 55 7.20 -8.83 1.24
C ALA A 55 8.31 -8.70 2.30
N HIS A 56 8.04 -7.97 3.40
CA HIS A 56 8.97 -7.79 4.53
C HIS A 56 9.07 -8.99 5.49
N GLY A 57 8.37 -10.08 5.22
CA GLY A 57 8.40 -11.27 6.06
C GLY A 57 7.90 -11.05 7.49
N VAL A 58 7.10 -10.02 7.74
CA VAL A 58 6.59 -9.69 9.08
C VAL A 58 5.20 -10.29 9.33
N PRO A 59 4.84 -10.54 10.59
CA PRO A 59 3.52 -11.06 10.92
C PRO A 59 2.40 -10.08 10.54
N THR A 60 1.25 -10.62 10.17
CA THR A 60 0.05 -9.85 9.82
C THR A 60 -0.46 -9.00 10.99
N THR A 61 -0.14 -9.40 12.23
CA THR A 61 -0.48 -8.71 13.48
C THR A 61 0.36 -7.45 13.72
N LEU A 62 1.47 -7.23 12.99
CA LEU A 62 2.27 -6.01 13.14
C LEU A 62 1.40 -4.78 12.83
N PRO A 63 1.41 -3.71 13.64
CA PRO A 63 0.64 -2.51 13.35
C PRO A 63 1.01 -1.88 12.00
N ASP A 64 0.01 -1.55 11.18
CA ASP A 64 0.21 -0.88 9.88
C ASP A 64 0.92 0.48 10.03
N THR A 65 0.75 1.12 11.18
CA THR A 65 1.41 2.37 11.56
C THR A 65 2.92 2.31 11.43
N TYR A 66 3.54 1.15 11.65
CA TYR A 66 4.99 0.98 11.49
C TYR A 66 5.46 1.29 10.07
N PHE A 67 4.67 0.90 9.06
CA PHE A 67 5.05 1.10 7.66
C PHE A 67 4.93 2.55 7.20
N HIS A 68 4.17 3.38 7.92
CA HIS A 68 4.06 4.81 7.65
C HIS A 68 5.25 5.60 8.22
N LEU A 69 5.96 5.05 9.21
CA LEU A 69 7.12 5.69 9.82
C LEU A 69 8.35 5.65 8.92
N ARG A 70 9.26 6.61 9.13
CA ARG A 70 10.56 6.68 8.45
C ARG A 70 11.47 5.48 8.74
N GLN A 71 11.30 4.87 9.92
CA GLN A 71 12.04 3.68 10.36
C GLN A 71 11.47 2.38 9.77
N GLY A 72 10.23 2.41 9.26
CA GLY A 72 9.64 1.33 8.49
C GLY A 72 9.84 1.54 6.99
N ALA A 73 8.82 1.22 6.21
CA ALA A 73 8.85 1.34 4.75
C ALA A 73 8.47 2.73 4.21
N ARG A 74 8.22 3.72 5.08
CA ARG A 74 7.83 5.09 4.69
C ARG A 74 6.71 5.14 3.63
N ILE A 75 5.74 4.23 3.73
CA ILE A 75 4.64 4.13 2.78
C ILE A 75 3.64 5.25 3.09
N PRO A 76 3.27 6.07 2.09
CA PRO A 76 2.30 7.13 2.30
C PRO A 76 0.98 6.58 2.84
N ASN A 77 0.39 7.27 3.80
CA ASN A 77 -0.93 6.89 4.28
C ASN A 77 -2.00 7.39 3.31
N LEU A 78 -2.72 6.46 2.67
CA LEU A 78 -3.76 6.76 1.69
C LEU A 78 -4.84 7.70 2.27
N LYS A 79 -5.20 7.53 3.55
CA LYS A 79 -6.16 8.41 4.23
C LYS A 79 -5.67 9.85 4.25
N THR A 80 -4.42 10.09 4.64
CA THR A 80 -3.85 11.44 4.69
C THR A 80 -3.76 12.09 3.31
N ARG A 81 -3.50 11.30 2.26
CA ARG A 81 -3.31 11.79 0.90
C ARG A 81 -4.63 12.13 0.19
N ILE A 82 -5.68 11.36 0.45
CA ILE A 82 -7.02 11.65 -0.09
C ILE A 82 -7.68 12.81 0.67
N GLN A 83 -7.54 12.86 2.00
CA GLN A 83 -8.16 13.93 2.81
C GLN A 83 -7.51 15.30 2.60
N GLY A 84 -6.19 15.38 2.45
CA GLY A 84 -5.48 16.65 2.23
C GLY A 84 -5.73 17.32 0.87
N ARG A 85 -6.58 16.74 0.01
CA ARG A 85 -6.94 17.29 -1.31
C ARG A 85 -8.34 17.91 -1.35
N ASN A 86 -9.17 17.63 -0.34
CA ASN A 86 -10.55 18.14 -0.22
C ASN A 86 -10.66 19.38 0.69
N THR A 87 -9.52 19.95 1.09
CA THR A 87 -9.37 21.22 1.83
C THR A 87 -8.60 22.20 0.97
#